data_AF-A0A094IXW9-F1
#
_entry.id   AF-A0A094IXW9-F1
#
_cell.length_a   1.000
_cell.length_b   1.000
_cell.length_c   1.000
_cell.angle_alpha   90.00
_cell.angle_beta   90.00
_cell.angle_gamma   90.00
#
_symmetry.space_group_name_H-M   'P 1'
#
loop_
_entity.id
_entity.type
_entity.pdbx_description
1 polymer ?
#
loop_
_entity_poly.entity_id
_entity_poly.type
_entity_poly.pdbx_seq_one_letter_code
_entity_poly.pdbx_strand_id
1 'polypeptide(L)'
;MNKARYNGKLFDIHTLAREKYELVYEQSLRNKWTCPMCGGIVRFHLAIEHAPHFYHVSDPCIREERKRANIIAIPPKQPFQAKEKNK
;
A
#
# COMPACT_ATOMS: atom_id res chain seq x y z
N MET A 1 3.90 -2.72 -4.95
CA MET A 1 3.70 -3.45 -3.67
C MET A 1 4.12 -4.90 -3.89
N ASN A 2 4.79 -5.56 -2.95
CA ASN A 2 5.41 -6.87 -3.22
C ASN A 2 4.69 -8.06 -2.56
N LYS A 3 3.66 -7.77 -1.74
CA LYS A 3 2.86 -8.77 -1.04
C LYS A 3 1.39 -8.61 -1.41
N ALA A 4 0.69 -9.72 -1.60
CA ALA A 4 -0.74 -9.75 -1.87
C ALA A 4 -1.38 -10.98 -1.22
N ARG A 5 -2.70 -10.95 -1.02
CA ARG A 5 -3.48 -12.03 -0.40
C ARG A 5 -4.35 -12.69 -1.45
N TYR A 6 -4.23 -14.01 -1.56
CA TYR A 6 -4.97 -14.85 -2.48
C TYR A 6 -5.56 -16.04 -1.71
N ASN A 7 -6.88 -16.20 -1.80
CA ASN A 7 -7.62 -17.29 -1.14
C ASN A 7 -7.28 -17.45 0.37
N GLY A 8 -7.13 -16.32 1.08
CA GLY A 8 -6.76 -16.29 2.50
C GLY A 8 -5.26 -16.49 2.80
N LYS A 9 -4.44 -16.87 1.81
CA LYS A 9 -2.98 -17.02 1.95
C LYS A 9 -2.26 -15.75 1.51
N LEU A 10 -1.18 -15.42 2.23
CA LEU A 10 -0.34 -14.26 1.94
C LEU A 10 0.82 -14.70 1.03
N PHE A 11 0.98 -14.02 -0.09
CA PHE A 11 1.98 -14.31 -1.11
C PHE A 11 2.90 -13.12 -1.29
N ASP A 12 4.19 -13.40 -1.49
CA ASP A 12 5.21 -12.40 -1.76
C ASP A 12 5.89 -12.69 -3.11
N ILE A 13 6.04 -11.66 -3.93
CA ILE A 13 6.60 -11.77 -5.29
C ILE A 13 8.04 -12.28 -5.25
N HIS A 14 8.83 -11.88 -4.24
CA HIS A 14 10.24 -12.24 -4.13
C HIS A 14 10.40 -13.72 -3.74
N THR A 15 9.40 -14.28 -3.04
CA THR A 15 9.37 -15.70 -2.66
C THR A 15 8.78 -16.60 -3.76
N LEU A 16 8.17 -15.99 -4.77
CA LEU A 16 7.46 -16.73 -5.81
C LEU A 16 8.45 -17.11 -6.93
N ALA A 17 8.41 -18.37 -7.34
CA ALA A 17 9.16 -18.83 -8.50
C ALA A 17 8.67 -18.11 -9.78
N ARG A 18 9.61 -17.79 -10.67
CA ARG A 18 9.34 -17.12 -11.95
C ARG A 18 8.31 -17.86 -12.81
N GLU A 19 8.32 -19.18 -12.73
CA GLU A 19 7.38 -20.11 -13.39
C GLU A 19 5.91 -19.84 -13.01
N LYS A 20 5.69 -19.31 -11.80
CA LYS A 20 4.36 -19.00 -11.28
C LYS A 20 3.91 -17.59 -11.60
N TYR A 21 4.76 -16.73 -12.17
CA TYR A 21 4.38 -15.35 -12.47
C TYR A 21 3.28 -15.24 -13.51
N GLU A 22 3.30 -16.07 -14.55
CA GLU A 22 2.23 -16.11 -15.56
C GLU A 22 0.89 -16.50 -14.92
N LEU A 23 0.91 -17.55 -14.10
CA LEU A 23 -0.27 -18.02 -13.39
C LEU A 23 -0.80 -16.99 -12.38
N VAL A 24 0.08 -16.29 -11.66
CA VAL A 24 -0.30 -15.18 -10.77
C VAL A 24 -0.89 -14.02 -11.57
N TYR A 25 -0.31 -13.67 -12.72
CA TYR A 25 -0.81 -12.64 -13.61
C TYR A 25 -2.25 -12.91 -14.05
N GLU A 26 -2.51 -14.11 -14.60
CA GLU A 26 -3.84 -14.53 -15.04
C GLU A 26 -4.86 -14.53 -13.89
N GLN A 27 -4.47 -15.03 -12.71
CA GLN A 27 -5.35 -15.01 -11.54
C GLN A 27 -5.64 -13.59 -11.05
N SER A 28 -4.69 -12.67 -11.17
CA SER A 28 -4.86 -11.27 -10.82
C SER A 28 -5.83 -10.54 -11.76
N LEU A 29 -5.88 -10.94 -13.03
CA LEU A 29 -6.86 -10.44 -13.99
C LEU A 29 -8.30 -10.82 -13.61
N ARG A 30 -8.49 -11.96 -12.93
CA ARG A 30 -9.77 -12.45 -12.39
C ARG A 30 -10.19 -11.80 -11.06
N ASN A 31 -9.53 -10.72 -10.65
CA ASN A 31 -9.84 -9.97 -9.43
C ASN A 31 -9.78 -10.79 -8.12
N LYS A 32 -9.08 -11.94 -8.11
CA LYS A 32 -8.96 -12.81 -6.93
C LYS A 32 -7.88 -12.38 -5.93
N TRP A 33 -7.05 -11.43 -6.33
CA TRP A 33 -5.92 -10.96 -5.54
C TRP A 33 -6.30 -9.67 -4.81
N THR A 34 -6.07 -9.66 -3.51
CA THR A 34 -6.43 -8.53 -2.63
C THR A 34 -5.22 -8.05 -1.86
N CYS A 35 -5.20 -6.76 -1.55
CA CYS A 35 -4.18 -6.19 -0.70
C CYS A 35 -4.40 -6.66 0.75
N PRO A 36 -3.40 -7.25 1.44
CA PRO A 36 -3.55 -7.66 2.83
C PRO A 36 -3.71 -6.47 3.79
N MET A 37 -3.40 -5.25 3.36
CA MET A 37 -3.47 -4.04 4.19
C MET A 37 -4.83 -3.36 4.15
N CYS A 38 -5.46 -3.25 2.98
CA CYS A 38 -6.73 -2.53 2.81
C CYS A 38 -7.86 -3.39 2.25
N GLY A 39 -7.59 -4.64 1.86
CA GLY A 39 -8.59 -5.52 1.24
C GLY A 39 -8.93 -5.20 -0.22
N GLY A 40 -8.43 -4.09 -0.77
CA GLY A 40 -8.69 -3.68 -2.16
C GLY A 40 -8.11 -4.64 -3.19
N ILE A 41 -8.68 -4.67 -4.39
CA ILE A 41 -8.25 -5.57 -5.48
C ILE A 41 -6.91 -5.08 -6.03
N VAL A 42 -5.97 -6.02 -6.18
CA VAL A 42 -4.65 -5.76 -6.76
C VAL A 42 -4.42 -6.62 -8.00
N ARG A 43 -3.73 -6.03 -8.98
CA ARG A 43 -3.26 -6.74 -10.18
C ARG A 43 -1.76 -6.91 -10.14
N PHE A 44 -1.30 -7.97 -10.77
CA PHE A 44 0.12 -8.23 -10.93
C PHE A 44 0.57 -7.60 -12.24
N HIS A 45 1.63 -6.80 -12.20
CA HIS A 45 2.26 -6.25 -13.39
C HIS A 45 3.45 -7.13 -13.75
N LEU A 46 3.41 -7.75 -14.93
CA LEU A 46 4.48 -8.58 -15.47
C LEU A 46 4.94 -7.93 -16.78
N ALA A 47 5.98 -7.11 -16.71
CA ALA A 47 6.61 -6.46 -17.86
C ALA A 47 8.10 -6.79 -17.92
N ILE A 48 8.70 -6.60 -19.09
CA ILE A 48 10.14 -6.79 -19.30
C ILE A 48 10.91 -5.56 -18.81
N GLU A 49 10.33 -4.37 -19.00
CA GLU A 49 10.95 -3.08 -18.66
C GLU A 49 10.90 -2.75 -17.16
N HIS A 50 9.92 -3.32 -16.43
CA HIS A 50 9.72 -3.07 -15.02
C HIS A 50 9.70 -4.37 -14.22
N ALA A 51 10.35 -4.36 -13.05
CA ALA A 51 10.35 -5.49 -12.14
C ALA A 51 8.90 -5.89 -11.78
N PRO A 52 8.61 -7.20 -11.67
CA PRO A 52 7.27 -7.67 -11.37
C PRO A 52 6.79 -7.13 -10.03
N HIS A 53 5.63 -6.46 -10.03
CA HIS A 53 5.08 -5.83 -8.84
C HIS A 53 3.55 -5.85 -8.83
N PHE A 54 2.95 -5.87 -7.64
CA PHE A 54 1.51 -5.69 -7.49
C PHE A 54 1.16 -4.19 -7.47
N TYR A 55 0.08 -3.85 -8.17
CA TYR A 55 -0.49 -2.50 -8.24
C TYR A 55 -2.00 -2.55 -8.00
N HIS A 56 -2.55 -1.41 -7.59
CA HIS A 56 -3.98 -1.25 -7.32
C HIS A 56 -4.72 -0.83 -8.60
N VAL A 57 -5.87 -1.43 -8.88
CA VAL A 57 -6.61 -1.18 -10.14
C VAL A 57 -7.56 0.01 -10.03
N SER A 58 -8.18 0.22 -8.87
CA SER A 58 -9.22 1.24 -8.72
C SER A 58 -9.08 2.08 -7.46
N ASP A 59 -8.67 1.49 -6.33
CA ASP A 59 -8.58 2.22 -5.06
C ASP A 59 -7.14 2.35 -4.55
N PRO A 60 -6.70 3.56 -4.15
CA PRO A 60 -5.41 3.72 -3.48
C PRO A 60 -5.37 2.91 -2.18
N CYS A 61 -4.22 2.32 -1.88
CA CYS A 61 -4.06 1.61 -0.62
C CYS A 61 -4.11 2.62 0.55
N ILE A 62 -4.82 2.29 1.64
CA ILE A 62 -4.89 3.09 2.89
C ILE A 62 -3.50 3.49 3.41
N ARG A 63 -2.46 2.72 3.05
CA ARG A 63 -1.07 3.00 3.42
C ARG A 63 -0.50 4.27 2.76
N GLU A 64 -1.04 4.70 1.61
CA GLU A 64 -0.69 5.98 0.97
C GLU A 64 -1.44 7.16 1.58
N GLU A 65 -2.68 6.99 2.04
CA GLU A 65 -3.40 8.01 2.80
C GLU A 65 -2.66 8.41 4.07
N ARG A 66 -2.05 7.45 4.77
CA ARG A 66 -1.27 7.75 5.98
C ARG A 66 0.02 8.54 5.70
N LYS A 67 0.61 8.43 4.51
CA LYS A 67 1.73 9.28 4.07
C LYS A 67 1.27 10.70 3.72
N ARG A 68 0.10 10.85 3.10
CA ARG A 68 -0.49 12.16 2.78
C ARG A 68 -0.95 12.91 4.03
N ALA A 69 -1.53 12.20 5.01
CA ALA A 69 -1.95 12.78 6.28
C ALA A 69 -0.77 13.28 7.15
N ASN A 70 0.44 12.72 6.96
CA ASN A 70 1.63 13.13 7.71
C ASN A 70 2.26 14.46 7.21
N ILE A 71 1.75 15.06 6.13
CA ILE A 71 2.19 16.38 5.65
C ILE A 71 1.33 17.53 6.23
N ILE A 72 0.16 17.22 6.81
CA ILE A 72 -0.81 18.22 7.32
C ILE A 72 -0.98 18.14 8.84
N ALA A 73 0.03 17.68 9.58
CA ALA A 73 -0.03 17.59 11.04
C ALA A 73 1.28 18.05 11.69
N ILE A 74 1.69 19.29 11.38
CA ILE A 74 2.49 20.07 12.33
C ILE A 74 1.58 21.20 12.81
N PRO A 75 0.95 21.11 13.99
CA PRO A 75 0.45 22.31 14.64
C PRO A 75 1.66 23.06 15.20
N PRO A 76 1.99 24.29 14.75
CA PRO A 76 2.78 25.15 15.60
C PRO A 76 1.95 25.42 16.86
N LYS A 77 2.49 24.96 17.99
CA LYS A 77 2.00 25.16 19.35
C LYS A 77 1.43 26.57 19.53
N GLN A 78 0.25 26.64 20.12
CA GLN A 78 -0.33 27.85 20.70
C GLN A 78 0.73 28.60 21.54
N PRO A 79 0.80 29.95 21.49
CA PRO A 79 1.65 30.69 22.40
C PRO A 79 1.16 30.45 23.83
N PHE A 80 1.99 29.78 24.61
CA PHE A 80 1.87 29.60 26.05
C PHE A 80 1.64 30.97 26.72
N GLN A 81 0.44 31.20 27.25
CA GLN A 81 0.13 32.35 28.08
C GLN A 81 0.80 32.17 29.46
N ALA A 82 2.01 32.71 29.65
CA ALA A 82 2.52 32.99 30.99
C ALA A 82 2.10 34.41 31.38
N LYS A 83 1.13 34.49 32.29
CA LYS A 83 0.84 35.68 33.08
C LYS A 83 1.90 35.77 34.17
N GLU A 84 2.94 36.57 33.98
CA GLU A 84 3.80 36.98 35.09
C GLU A 84 3.34 38.35 35.61
N LYS A 85 2.80 38.29 36.82
CA LYS A 85 2.50 39.44 37.67
C LYS A 85 3.84 39.95 38.22
N ASN A 86 4.24 41.18 37.91
CA ASN A 86 5.09 41.95 38.81
C ASN A 86 5.10 43.45 38.45
N LYS A 87 4.38 44.27 39.22
CA LYS A 87 4.91 45.42 39.98
C LYS A 87 3.79 46.11 40.76
#